data_AF-A0A1F6E657-F1
#
_entry.id   AF-A0A1F6E657-F1
#
_cell.length_a   1.000
_cell.length_b   1.000
_cell.length_c   1.000
_cell.angle_alpha   90.00
_cell.angle_beta   90.00
_cell.angle_gamma   90.00
#
_symmetry.space_group_name_H-M   'P 1'
#
loop_
_entity.id
_entity.type
_entity.pdbx_description
1 polymer ?
#
loop_
_entity_poly.entity_id
_entity_poly.type
_entity_poly.pdbx_seq_one_letter_code
_entity_poly.pdbx_strand_id
1 'polypeptide(L)'
;MPRRNLLFAQLGIVAILAVLHNLGFIYFLYWRFHWFDILTHLIAGIWAALFAAWILTLRQKMLTPVFCVGVALVIGVVWELFEAAMGVTQFPADILDTIKDLSVDIIGGISGVYLARLISRPLP
;
A
#
# COMPACT_ATOMS: atom_id res chain seq x y z
N MET A 1 -12.68 -18.60 7.57
CA MET A 1 -11.30 -18.85 7.10
C MET A 1 -10.62 -17.63 6.44
N PRO A 2 -11.27 -16.76 5.62
CA PRO A 2 -10.55 -15.69 4.91
C PRO A 2 -9.87 -14.67 5.82
N ARG A 3 -10.45 -14.33 6.97
CA ARG A 3 -9.89 -13.34 7.91
C ARG A 3 -8.47 -13.65 8.40
N ARG A 4 -8.16 -14.93 8.65
CA ARG A 4 -6.84 -15.34 9.18
C ARG A 4 -5.78 -15.31 8.08
N ASN A 5 -6.15 -15.77 6.88
CA ASN A 5 -5.25 -15.78 5.74
C ASN A 5 -4.94 -14.34 5.27
N LEU A 6 -5.94 -13.45 5.27
CA LEU A 6 -5.75 -12.03 5.00
C LEU A 6 -4.82 -11.36 6.03
N LEU A 7 -4.96 -11.70 7.31
CA LEU A 7 -4.07 -11.20 8.36
C LEU A 7 -2.62 -11.66 8.15
N PHE A 8 -2.39 -12.95 7.88
CA PHE A 8 -1.03 -13.44 7.61
C PHE A 8 -0.43 -12.84 6.33
N ALA A 9 -1.24 -12.66 5.28
CA ALA A 9 -0.81 -11.97 4.08
C ALA A 9 -0.39 -10.52 4.38
N GLN A 10 -1.17 -9.79 5.17
CA GLN A 10 -0.80 -8.43 5.61
C GLN A 10 0.52 -8.42 6.38
N LEU A 11 0.70 -9.34 7.34
CA LEU A 11 1.94 -9.43 8.11
C LEU A 11 3.15 -9.69 7.21
N GLY A 12 3.01 -10.59 6.23
CA GLY A 12 4.07 -10.85 5.25
C GLY A 12 4.41 -9.61 4.42
N ILE A 13 3.40 -8.94 3.85
CA ILE A 13 3.59 -7.74 3.03
C ILE A 13 4.18 -6.59 3.85
N VAL A 14 3.69 -6.34 5.07
CA VAL A 14 4.19 -5.25 5.91
C VAL A 14 5.63 -5.53 6.39
N ALA A 15 6.00 -6.79 6.63
CA ALA A 15 7.37 -7.15 6.97
C ALA A 15 8.32 -6.87 5.80
N ILE A 16 7.92 -7.22 4.57
CA ILE A 16 8.69 -6.92 3.35
C ILE A 16 8.82 -5.39 3.19
N LEU A 17 7.72 -4.66 3.31
CA LEU A 17 7.71 -3.20 3.21
C LEU A 17 8.63 -2.56 4.26
N ALA A 18 8.56 -3.00 5.51
CA ALA A 18 9.40 -2.49 6.58
C ALA A 18 10.89 -2.72 6.31
N VAL A 19 11.27 -3.92 5.83
CA VAL A 19 12.66 -4.22 5.44
C VAL A 19 13.10 -3.32 4.30
N LEU A 20 12.32 -3.22 3.22
CA LEU A 20 12.65 -2.37 2.08
C LEU A 20 12.80 -0.91 2.51
N HIS A 21 11.85 -0.38 3.28
CA HIS A 21 11.89 1.00 3.73
C HIS A 21 13.14 1.32 4.55
N ASN A 22 13.48 0.44 5.51
CA ASN A 22 14.71 0.61 6.32
C ASN A 22 15.97 0.54 5.46
N LEU A 23 16.06 -0.42 4.52
CA LEU A 23 17.18 -0.50 3.58
C LEU A 23 17.25 0.76 2.69
N GLY A 24 16.09 1.28 2.29
CA GLY A 24 15.95 2.49 1.49
C GLY A 24 16.58 3.70 2.16
N PHE A 25 16.35 3.88 3.46
CA PHE A 25 16.97 4.95 4.24
C PHE A 25 18.45 4.68 4.52
N ILE A 26 18.81 3.49 5.01
CA ILE A 26 20.19 3.16 5.41
C ILE A 26 21.17 3.30 4.23
N TYR A 27 20.75 2.86 3.05
CA TYR A 27 21.59 2.86 1.84
C TYR A 27 21.23 3.98 0.85
N PHE A 28 20.38 4.94 1.25
CA PHE A 28 19.92 6.06 0.43
C PHE A 28 19.33 5.61 -0.94
N LEU A 29 18.62 4.48 -0.98
CA LEU A 29 18.09 3.90 -2.21
C LEU A 29 16.98 4.76 -2.83
N TYR A 30 16.20 5.46 -2.01
CA TYR A 30 15.17 6.41 -2.46
C TYR A 30 15.74 7.49 -3.38
N TRP A 31 16.91 8.04 -3.02
CA TRP A 31 17.57 9.09 -3.80
C TRP A 31 18.44 8.55 -4.94
N ARG A 32 18.85 7.29 -4.87
CA ARG A 32 19.72 6.67 -5.87
C ARG A 32 18.96 6.00 -7.00
N PHE A 33 17.80 5.41 -6.70
CA PHE A 33 17.05 4.57 -7.62
C PHE A 33 15.58 4.99 -7.64
N HIS A 34 15.16 5.72 -8.68
CA HIS A 34 13.78 6.19 -8.83
C HIS A 34 12.72 5.07 -8.80
N TRP A 35 13.07 3.84 -9.18
CA TRP A 35 12.14 2.71 -9.14
C TRP A 35 11.93 2.16 -7.72
N PHE A 36 12.83 2.47 -6.78
CA PHE A 36 12.76 1.94 -5.43
C PHE A 36 11.54 2.49 -4.69
N ASP A 37 11.31 3.78 -4.88
CA ASP A 37 10.17 4.50 -4.34
C ASP A 37 8.84 3.95 -4.89
N ILE A 38 8.76 3.79 -6.22
CA ILE A 38 7.64 3.13 -6.91
C ILE A 38 7.37 1.74 -6.34
N LEU A 39 8.41 0.94 -6.08
CA LEU A 39 8.26 -0.39 -5.51
C LEU A 39 7.64 -0.34 -4.11
N THR A 40 8.09 0.59 -3.25
CA THR A 40 7.56 0.69 -1.89
C THR A 40 6.12 1.21 -1.86
N HIS A 41 5.76 2.18 -2.70
CA HIS A 41 4.38 2.63 -2.87
C HIS A 41 3.46 1.51 -3.36
N LEU A 42 3.89 0.73 -4.36
CA LEU A 42 3.11 -0.39 -4.88
C LEU A 42 2.79 -1.41 -3.77
N ILE A 43 3.80 -1.78 -2.97
CA ILE A 43 3.66 -2.74 -1.87
C ILE A 43 2.78 -2.15 -0.73
N ALA A 44 2.94 -0.86 -0.42
CA ALA A 44 2.11 -0.16 0.56
C ALA A 44 0.63 -0.12 0.13
N GLY A 45 0.34 0.19 -1.13
CA GLY A 45 -1.00 0.14 -1.69
C GLY A 45 -1.63 -1.26 -1.63
N ILE A 46 -0.85 -2.32 -1.93
CA ILE A 46 -1.30 -3.71 -1.77
C ILE A 46 -1.69 -3.99 -0.32
N TRP A 47 -0.83 -3.60 0.63
CA TRP A 47 -1.09 -3.79 2.06
C TRP A 47 -2.35 -3.06 2.51
N ALA A 48 -2.52 -1.79 2.12
CA ALA A 48 -3.66 -0.98 2.48
C ALA A 48 -4.99 -1.57 1.99
N ALA A 49 -5.03 -2.09 0.76
CA ALA A 49 -6.20 -2.77 0.23
C ALA A 49 -6.49 -4.11 0.94
N LEU A 50 -5.45 -4.88 1.31
CA LEU A 50 -5.60 -6.09 2.12
C LEU A 50 -6.14 -5.77 3.52
N PHE A 51 -5.68 -4.67 4.13
CA PHE A 51 -6.17 -4.17 5.41
C PHE A 51 -7.66 -3.82 5.33
N ALA A 52 -8.06 -3.06 4.32
CA ALA A 52 -9.47 -2.75 4.06
C ALA A 52 -10.33 -4.00 3.85
N ALA A 53 -9.85 -4.97 3.06
CA ALA A 53 -10.54 -6.23 2.81
C ALA A 53 -10.70 -7.06 4.09
N TRP A 54 -9.69 -7.06 4.97
CA TRP A 54 -9.76 -7.72 6.26
C TRP A 54 -10.79 -7.07 7.19
N ILE A 55 -10.86 -5.73 7.26
CA ILE A 55 -11.90 -5.02 8.00
C ILE A 55 -13.29 -5.42 7.48
N LEU A 56 -13.51 -5.41 6.16
CA LEU A 56 -14.79 -5.83 5.58
C LEU A 56 -15.13 -7.27 5.99
N THR A 57 -14.16 -8.17 5.94
CA THR A 57 -14.32 -9.57 6.35
C THR A 57 -14.66 -9.71 7.84
N LEU A 58 -14.02 -8.92 8.72
CA LEU A 58 -14.34 -8.89 10.16
C LEU A 58 -15.78 -8.44 10.41
N ARG A 59 -16.26 -7.48 9.61
CA ARG A 59 -17.63 -6.96 9.67
C ARG A 59 -18.63 -7.81 8.88
N GLN A 60 -18.23 -8.99 8.39
CA GLN A 60 -19.05 -9.89 7.56
C GLN A 60 -19.64 -9.21 6.32
N LYS A 61 -18.95 -8.19 5.79
CA LYS A 61 -19.33 -7.47 4.57
C LYS A 61 -18.61 -8.07 3.37
N MET A 62 -19.25 -7.96 2.21
CA MET A 62 -18.63 -8.32 0.94
C MET A 62 -17.45 -7.40 0.62
N LEU A 63 -16.46 -7.94 -0.09
CA LEU A 63 -15.31 -7.17 -0.55
C LEU A 63 -15.75 -6.18 -1.62
N THR A 64 -15.53 -4.89 -1.38
CA THR A 64 -15.84 -3.82 -2.32
C THR A 64 -14.55 -3.19 -2.84
N PRO A 65 -14.20 -3.37 -4.14
CA PRO A 65 -12.96 -2.83 -4.69
C PRO A 65 -12.78 -1.33 -4.48
N VAL A 66 -13.85 -0.55 -4.66
CA VAL A 66 -13.84 0.91 -4.46
C VAL A 66 -13.46 1.28 -3.03
N PHE A 67 -13.96 0.55 -2.03
CA PHE A 67 -13.60 0.79 -0.64
C PHE A 67 -12.13 0.47 -0.38
N CYS A 68 -11.63 -0.67 -0.88
CA CYS A 68 -10.23 -1.06 -0.69
C CYS A 68 -9.25 -0.09 -1.37
N VAL A 69 -9.52 0.30 -2.62
CA VAL A 69 -8.70 1.27 -3.35
C VAL A 69 -8.80 2.66 -2.72
N GLY A 70 -9.99 3.06 -2.26
CA GLY A 70 -10.18 4.30 -1.53
C GLY A 70 -9.36 4.37 -0.23
N VAL A 71 -9.28 3.26 0.52
CA VAL A 71 -8.42 3.17 1.70
C VAL A 71 -6.94 3.26 1.32
N ALA A 72 -6.51 2.59 0.24
CA ALA A 72 -5.13 2.71 -0.26
C ALA A 72 -4.79 4.16 -0.61
N LEU A 73 -5.67 4.85 -1.33
CA LEU A 73 -5.49 6.25 -1.69
C LEU A 73 -5.45 7.17 -0.45
N VAL A 74 -6.31 6.97 0.53
CA VAL A 74 -6.29 7.76 1.78
C VAL A 74 -4.99 7.56 2.53
N ILE A 75 -4.48 6.33 2.62
CA ILE A 75 -3.20 6.04 3.28
C ILE A 75 -2.05 6.68 2.50
N GLY A 76 -2.05 6.60 1.16
CA GLY A 76 -1.07 7.27 0.30
C GLY A 76 -1.05 8.78 0.52
N VAL A 77 -2.22 9.43 0.53
CA VAL A 77 -2.31 10.88 0.81
C VAL A 77 -1.76 11.22 2.19
N VAL A 78 -2.05 10.41 3.22
CA VAL A 78 -1.48 10.64 4.56
C VAL A 78 0.04 10.47 4.55
N TRP A 79 0.58 9.54 3.76
CA TRP A 79 2.01 9.35 3.60
C TRP A 79 2.69 10.55 2.95
N GLU A 80 2.17 11.05 1.83
CA GLU A 80 2.66 12.26 1.15
C GLU A 80 2.66 13.50 2.06
N LEU A 81 1.59 13.66 2.85
CA LEU A 81 1.51 14.74 3.83
C LEU A 81 2.55 14.57 4.95
N PHE A 82 2.86 13.35 5.35
CA PHE A 82 3.91 13.06 6.31
C PHE A 82 5.29 13.41 5.73
N GLU A 83 5.59 13.03 4.49
CA GLU A 83 6.85 13.37 3.83
C GLU A 83 7.06 14.88 3.70
N ALA A 84 6.01 15.60 3.32
CA ALA A 84 6.03 17.05 3.27
C ALA A 84 6.26 17.68 4.66
N ALA A 85 5.62 17.15 5.70
CA ALA A 85 5.82 17.61 7.08
C ALA A 85 7.24 17.33 7.59
N MET A 86 7.88 16.26 7.12
CA MET A 86 9.26 15.90 7.44
C MET A 86 10.30 16.62 6.56
N GLY A 87 9.86 17.43 5.60
CA GLY A 87 10.74 18.14 4.67
C GLY A 87 11.44 17.23 3.65
N VAL A 88 10.93 16.00 3.47
CA VAL A 88 11.38 15.08 2.41
C VAL A 88 10.87 15.57 1.06
N THR A 89 9.61 16.02 1.01
CA THR A 89 8.92 16.52 -0.18
C THR A 89 8.76 18.04 -0.09
N GLN A 90 9.16 18.77 -1.13
CA GLN A 90 9.08 20.22 -1.24
C GLN A 90 8.03 20.67 -2.26
N PHE A 91 6.90 21.15 -1.77
CA PHE A 91 5.89 21.76 -2.63
C PHE A 91 6.27 23.19 -3.04
N PRO A 92 6.08 23.60 -4.32
CA PRO A 92 5.39 22.87 -5.39
C PRO A 92 6.30 22.00 -6.29
N ALA A 93 7.60 21.94 -6.04
CA ALA A 93 8.57 21.29 -6.94
C ALA A 93 8.27 19.80 -7.14
N ASP A 94 7.81 19.12 -6.09
CA ASP A 94 7.63 17.65 -6.09
C ASP A 94 6.19 17.21 -6.36
N ILE A 95 5.32 18.10 -6.86
CA ILE A 95 3.90 17.76 -7.13
C ILE A 95 3.74 16.59 -8.13
N LEU A 96 4.64 16.48 -9.10
CA LEU A 96 4.62 15.37 -10.06
C LEU A 96 5.00 14.03 -9.42
N ASP A 97 5.85 14.08 -8.40
CA ASP A 97 6.26 12.91 -7.61
C ASP A 97 5.06 12.39 -6.82
N THR A 98 4.42 13.27 -6.05
CA THR A 98 3.17 12.96 -5.33
C THR A 98 2.08 12.39 -6.24
N ILE A 99 1.87 12.94 -7.44
CA ILE A 99 0.88 12.39 -8.38
C ILE A 99 1.27 10.98 -8.83
N LYS A 100 2.56 10.74 -9.10
CA LYS A 100 3.10 9.43 -9.46
C LYS A 100 2.90 8.46 -8.30
N ASP A 101 3.21 8.85 -7.07
CA ASP A 101 3.08 8.00 -5.88
C ASP A 101 1.63 7.61 -5.59
N LEU A 102 0.70 8.57 -5.60
CA LEU A 102 -0.72 8.26 -5.45
C LEU A 102 -1.27 7.38 -6.58
N SER A 103 -0.75 7.54 -7.80
CA SER A 103 -1.13 6.67 -8.92
C SER A 103 -0.64 5.25 -8.72
N VAL A 104 0.58 5.08 -8.20
CA VAL A 104 1.17 3.78 -7.88
C VAL A 104 0.45 3.13 -6.70
N ASP A 105 0.03 3.90 -5.69
CA ASP A 105 -0.79 3.42 -4.57
C ASP A 105 -2.14 2.88 -5.04
N ILE A 106 -2.77 3.52 -6.04
CA ILE A 106 -4.00 3.02 -6.67
C ILE A 106 -3.74 1.68 -7.36
N ILE A 107 -2.66 1.56 -8.14
CA ILE A 107 -2.28 0.30 -8.80
C ILE A 107 -2.00 -0.80 -7.76
N GLY A 108 -1.33 -0.45 -6.68
CA GLY A 108 -1.10 -1.32 -5.52
C GLY A 108 -2.42 -1.75 -4.89
N GLY A 109 -3.34 -0.82 -4.68
CA GLY A 109 -4.67 -1.09 -4.13
C GLY A 109 -5.50 -2.04 -5.00
N ILE A 110 -5.48 -1.86 -6.33
CA ILE A 110 -6.13 -2.77 -7.29
C ILE A 110 -5.51 -4.17 -7.22
N SER A 111 -4.18 -4.24 -7.17
CA SER A 111 -3.42 -5.49 -7.01
C SER A 111 -3.78 -6.18 -5.69
N GLY A 112 -3.89 -5.43 -4.60
CA GLY A 112 -4.29 -5.92 -3.28
C GLY A 112 -5.74 -6.44 -3.26
N VAL A 113 -6.66 -5.80 -3.98
CA VAL A 113 -8.04 -6.31 -4.17
C VAL A 113 -8.03 -7.67 -4.87
N TYR A 114 -7.24 -7.82 -5.93
CA TYR A 114 -7.14 -9.09 -6.64
C TYR A 114 -6.56 -10.19 -5.74
N LEU A 115 -5.48 -9.88 -5.01
CA LEU A 115 -4.87 -10.79 -4.05
C LEU A 115 -5.84 -11.17 -2.92
N ALA A 116 -6.59 -10.22 -2.36
CA ALA A 116 -7.61 -10.46 -1.35
C ALA A 116 -8.69 -11.43 -1.84
N ARG A 117 -9.13 -11.28 -3.09
CA ARG A 117 -10.10 -12.19 -3.72
C ARG A 117 -9.52 -13.59 -3.87
N LEU A 118 -8.27 -13.73 -4.33
CA LEU A 118 -7.61 -15.03 -4.44
C LEU A 118 -7.51 -15.75 -3.10
N ILE A 119 -7.09 -15.04 -2.05
CA ILE A 119 -6.97 -15.57 -0.68
C ILE A 119 -8.32 -15.97 -0.09
N SER A 120 -9.39 -15.29 -0.49
CA SER A 120 -10.73 -15.48 0.07
C SER A 120 -11.59 -16.49 -0.70
N ARG A 121 -11.10 -17.06 -1.81
CA ARG A 121 -11.82 -18.11 -2.54
C ARG A 121 -11.98 -19.35 -1.64
N PRO A 122 -13.18 -19.96 -1.58
CA PRO A 122 -13.31 -21.28 -0.97
C PRO A 122 -12.45 -22.27 -1.76
N LEU A 123 -11.68 -23.11 -1.05
CA LEU A 123 -11.01 -24.24 -1.68
C LEU A 123 -12.09 -25.20 -2.23
N PRO A 124 -11.86 -25.82 -3.40
CA PRO A 124 -12.79 -26.78 -3.98
C PRO A 124 -13.03 -27.98 -3.06
#